data_AF-A0A8S1HX70-F1
#
_entry.id   AF-A0A8S1HX70-F1
#
_cell.length_a   1.000
_cell.length_b   1.000
_cell.length_c   1.000
_cell.angle_alpha   90.00
_cell.angle_beta   90.00
_cell.angle_gamma   90.00
#
_symmetry.space_group_name_H-M   'P 1'
#
loop_
_entity.id
_entity.type
_entity.pdbx_description
1 polymer ?
#
loop_
_entity_poly.entity_id
_entity_poly.type
_entity_poly.pdbx_seq_one_letter_code
_entity_poly.pdbx_strand_id
1 'polypeptide(L)'
;MTRCEAVTLINRNHTMEWFRSLSPEEQNECLDGIRKETGETLKSAGQKRNDLAKRCLEYHREKCQNASKKMAKESLSKRQRTETLFKHGFWQQKSEMESSLSSYKSEREKWEALSAQLRFRQRVLLQKHADKKFYVLTAGGKKISLAEMKLKLLSLFENDQKGDNLVVLAYEHAGKSIEHTFFDEEGKKNSWKGRVVEVQVRNGGEKAVLVLYENEKSTTALTLAEFEQAIEDGLVVFL
;
A
#
# COMPACT_ATOMS: atom_id res chain seq x y z
N MET A 1 -21.89 31.63 24.55
CA MET A 1 -23.22 31.93 25.08
C MET A 1 -24.22 31.74 23.95
N THR A 2 -25.19 30.85 24.13
CA THR A 2 -26.24 30.65 23.13
C THR A 2 -27.24 31.80 23.21
N ARG A 3 -27.99 32.06 22.12
CA ARG A 3 -28.99 33.14 22.07
C ARG A 3 -30.02 33.04 23.19
N CYS A 4 -30.38 31.81 23.59
CA CYS A 4 -31.36 31.56 24.66
C CYS A 4 -30.80 31.90 26.05
N GLU A 5 -29.53 31.62 26.32
CA GLU A 5 -28.87 31.99 27.58
C GLU A 5 -28.76 33.51 27.72
N ALA A 6 -28.39 34.20 26.64
CA ALA A 6 -28.27 35.65 26.63
C ALA A 6 -29.62 36.34 26.92
N VAL A 7 -30.69 35.90 26.25
CA VAL A 7 -32.05 36.44 26.48
C VAL A 7 -32.53 36.15 27.91
N THR A 8 -32.22 34.97 28.45
CA THR A 8 -32.59 34.61 29.81
C THR A 8 -31.89 35.49 30.85
N LEU A 9 -30.59 35.75 30.66
CA LEU A 9 -29.81 36.63 31.55
C LEU A 9 -30.30 38.07 31.49
N ILE A 10 -30.56 38.60 30.29
CA ILE A 10 -31.07 39.96 30.09
C ILE A 10 -32.41 40.14 30.79
N ASN A 11 -33.30 39.16 30.67
CA ASN A 11 -34.65 39.24 31.24
C ASN A 11 -34.67 38.99 32.75
N ARG A 12 -33.87 38.06 33.28
CA ARG A 12 -33.86 37.73 34.72
C ARG A 12 -33.09 38.73 35.57
N ASN A 13 -32.05 39.36 35.03
CA ASN A 13 -31.22 40.29 35.78
C ASN A 13 -31.65 41.75 35.59
N HIS A 14 -32.84 42.00 35.04
CA HIS A 14 -33.36 43.36 34.77
C HIS A 14 -32.37 44.25 34.01
N THR A 15 -31.53 43.65 33.16
CA THR A 15 -30.35 44.33 32.62
C THR A 15 -30.74 45.48 31.67
N MET A 16 -31.87 45.35 30.97
CA MET A 16 -32.40 46.42 30.12
C MET A 16 -33.03 47.56 30.90
N GLU A 17 -33.65 47.28 32.06
CA GLU A 17 -34.23 48.32 32.92
C GLU A 17 -33.11 49.13 33.57
N TRP A 18 -32.08 48.46 34.07
CA TRP A 18 -30.85 49.10 34.55
C TRP A 18 -30.19 49.93 33.44
N PHE A 19 -29.96 49.37 32.25
CA PHE A 19 -29.31 50.08 31.15
C PHE A 19 -30.08 51.34 30.73
N ARG A 20 -31.43 51.28 30.72
CA ARG A 20 -32.28 52.44 30.41
C ARG A 20 -32.32 53.50 31.52
N SER A 21 -31.95 53.13 32.74
CA SER A 21 -31.87 54.07 33.88
C SER A 21 -30.60 54.93 33.88
N LEU A 22 -29.59 54.56 33.08
CA LEU A 22 -28.35 55.31 32.91
C LEU A 22 -28.55 56.55 32.02
N SER A 23 -27.66 57.54 32.15
CA SER A 23 -27.66 58.71 31.28
C SER A 23 -27.29 58.34 29.83
N PRO A 24 -27.66 59.15 28.83
CA PRO A 24 -27.31 58.89 27.42
C PRO A 24 -25.80 58.76 27.18
N GLU A 25 -24.99 59.48 27.96
CA GLU A 25 -23.52 59.44 27.87
C GLU A 25 -22.97 58.10 28.38
N GLU A 26 -23.42 57.65 29.55
CA GLU A 26 -23.03 56.35 30.14
C GLU A 26 -23.54 55.16 29.32
N GLN A 27 -24.73 55.28 28.72
CA GLN A 27 -25.26 54.27 27.80
C GLN A 27 -24.36 54.11 26.57
N ASN A 28 -23.92 55.23 25.98
CA ASN A 28 -23.02 55.20 24.83
C ASN A 28 -21.64 54.64 25.19
N GLU A 29 -21.10 54.99 26.36
CA GLU A 29 -19.82 54.43 26.84
C GLU A 29 -19.90 52.91 27.04
N CYS A 30 -20.99 52.41 27.63
CA CYS A 30 -21.24 50.97 27.74
C CYS A 30 -21.31 50.28 26.38
N LEU A 31 -22.06 50.86 25.43
CA LEU A 31 -22.18 50.29 24.08
C LEU A 31 -20.85 50.28 23.33
N ASP A 32 -20.03 51.33 23.49
CA ASP A 32 -18.72 51.41 22.86
C ASP A 32 -17.72 50.43 23.47
N GLY A 33 -17.77 50.21 24.78
CA GLY A 33 -17.05 49.13 25.46
C GLY A 33 -17.41 47.76 24.88
N ILE A 34 -18.71 47.45 24.79
CA ILE A 34 -19.21 46.20 24.22
C ILE A 34 -18.78 46.02 22.75
N ARG A 35 -18.84 47.08 21.94
CA ARG A 35 -18.41 47.05 20.53
C ARG A 35 -16.93 46.72 20.41
N LYS A 36 -16.07 47.33 21.23
CA LYS A 36 -14.63 47.05 21.27
C LYS A 36 -14.36 45.60 21.68
N GLU A 37 -14.92 45.14 22.79
CA GLU A 37 -14.73 43.77 23.30
C GLU A 37 -15.26 42.72 22.30
N THR A 38 -16.41 42.97 21.67
CA THR A 38 -16.96 42.09 20.64
C THR A 38 -16.04 42.01 19.42
N GLY A 39 -15.49 43.16 19.00
CA GLY A 39 -14.51 43.24 17.91
C GLY A 39 -13.24 42.44 18.21
N GLU A 40 -12.70 42.55 19.42
CA GLU A 40 -11.53 41.78 19.87
C GLU A 40 -11.84 40.28 19.97
N THR A 41 -13.00 39.92 20.50
CA THR A 41 -13.44 38.53 20.63
C THR A 41 -13.59 37.87 19.26
N LEU A 42 -14.19 38.56 18.29
CA LEU A 42 -14.34 38.06 16.91
C LEU A 42 -12.98 37.90 16.22
N LYS A 43 -12.05 38.86 16.40
CA LYS A 43 -10.68 38.75 15.89
C LYS A 43 -9.95 37.55 16.48
N SER A 44 -10.02 37.36 17.81
CA SER A 44 -9.42 36.22 18.50
C SER A 44 -10.03 34.89 18.05
N ALA A 45 -11.36 34.82 17.89
CA ALA A 45 -12.04 33.64 17.39
C ALA A 45 -11.63 33.31 15.93
N GLY A 46 -11.51 34.33 15.08
CA GLY A 46 -11.01 34.18 13.71
C GLY A 46 -9.57 33.66 13.66
N GLN A 47 -8.68 34.19 14.49
CA GLN A 47 -7.31 33.71 14.64
C GLN A 47 -7.27 32.25 15.09
N LYS A 48 -8.01 31.90 16.16
CA LYS A 48 -8.12 30.50 16.65
C LYS A 48 -8.64 29.55 15.58
N ARG A 49 -9.64 29.96 14.78
CA ARG A 49 -10.17 29.16 13.68
C ARG A 49 -9.12 28.92 12.60
N ASN A 50 -8.38 29.96 12.23
CA ASN A 50 -7.30 29.86 11.25
C ASN A 50 -6.15 28.97 11.75
N ASP A 51 -5.77 29.10 13.02
CA ASP A 51 -4.72 28.27 13.62
C ASP A 51 -5.15 26.80 13.71
N LEU A 52 -6.41 26.54 14.06
CA LEU A 52 -6.96 25.18 14.04
C LEU A 52 -6.94 24.61 12.63
N ALA A 53 -7.37 25.38 11.63
CA ALA A 53 -7.35 24.95 10.22
C ALA A 53 -5.94 24.63 9.74
N LYS A 54 -4.93 25.46 10.10
CA LYS A 54 -3.52 25.21 9.80
C LYS A 54 -3.05 23.91 10.44
N ARG A 55 -3.31 23.70 11.73
CA ARG A 55 -2.94 22.46 12.45
C ARG A 55 -3.58 21.22 11.85
N CYS A 56 -4.85 21.29 11.46
CA CYS A 56 -5.54 20.19 10.78
C CYS A 56 -4.88 19.86 9.44
N LEU A 57 -4.50 20.89 8.66
CA LEU A 57 -3.83 20.72 7.38
C LEU A 57 -2.44 20.09 7.56
N GLU A 58 -1.65 20.58 8.52
CA GLU A 58 -0.34 20.02 8.86
C GLU A 58 -0.43 18.56 9.28
N TYR A 59 -1.37 18.23 10.17
CA TYR A 59 -1.63 16.86 10.61
C TYR A 59 -1.99 15.95 9.43
N HIS A 60 -2.88 16.41 8.54
CA HIS A 60 -3.23 15.64 7.34
C HIS A 60 -2.03 15.45 6.41
N ARG A 61 -1.23 16.49 6.20
CA ARG A 61 -0.02 16.43 5.38
C ARG A 61 0.97 15.43 5.94
N GLU A 62 1.22 15.45 7.24
CA GLU A 62 2.12 14.51 7.92
C GLU A 62 1.60 13.08 7.80
N LYS A 63 0.29 12.86 8.04
CA LYS A 63 -0.34 11.55 7.89
C LYS A 63 -0.19 11.00 6.47
N CYS A 64 -0.43 11.82 5.45
CA CYS A 64 -0.24 11.44 4.04
C CYS A 64 1.23 11.15 3.72
N GLN A 65 2.16 11.97 4.22
CA GLN A 65 3.59 11.76 4.01
C GLN A 65 4.08 10.46 4.66
N ASN A 66 3.62 10.15 5.88
CA ASN A 66 3.94 8.92 6.59
C ASN A 66 3.36 7.69 5.88
N ALA A 67 2.13 7.78 5.35
CA ALA A 67 1.53 6.73 4.54
C ALA A 67 2.34 6.48 3.26
N SER A 68 2.73 7.55 2.55
CA SER A 68 3.56 7.45 1.34
C SER A 68 4.94 6.85 1.63
N LYS A 69 5.63 7.29 2.69
CA LYS A 69 6.91 6.71 3.13
C LYS A 69 6.77 5.22 3.46
N LYS A 70 5.68 4.82 4.13
CA LYS A 70 5.40 3.42 4.45
C LYS A 70 5.21 2.59 3.19
N MET A 71 4.39 3.07 2.24
CA MET A 71 4.18 2.42 0.95
C MET A 71 5.48 2.28 0.14
N ALA A 72 6.28 3.34 0.06
CA ALA A 72 7.56 3.31 -0.64
C ALA A 72 8.53 2.28 0.00
N LYS A 73 8.60 2.23 1.33
CA LYS A 73 9.43 1.27 2.06
C LYS A 73 8.95 -0.18 1.83
N GLU A 74 7.64 -0.40 1.82
CA GLU A 74 7.06 -1.72 1.54
C GLU A 74 7.35 -2.16 0.09
N SER A 75 7.20 -1.26 -0.88
CA SER A 75 7.54 -1.51 -2.29
C SER A 75 9.01 -1.87 -2.48
N LEU A 76 9.92 -1.08 -1.88
CA LEU A 76 11.36 -1.37 -1.90
C LEU A 76 11.67 -2.74 -1.28
N SER A 77 11.05 -3.05 -0.13
CA SER A 77 11.25 -4.33 0.55
C SER A 77 10.72 -5.51 -0.26
N LYS A 78 9.59 -5.36 -0.96
CA LYS A 78 9.06 -6.36 -1.90
C LYS A 78 10.06 -6.57 -3.04
N ARG A 79 10.50 -5.50 -3.70
CA ARG A 79 11.48 -5.56 -4.79
C ARG A 79 12.75 -6.30 -4.38
N GLN A 80 13.35 -5.95 -3.25
CA GLN A 80 14.54 -6.62 -2.74
C GLN A 80 14.33 -8.13 -2.52
N ARG A 81 13.15 -8.52 -2.01
CA ARG A 81 12.81 -9.94 -1.80
C ARG A 81 12.65 -10.68 -3.12
N THR A 82 12.01 -10.06 -4.11
CA THR A 82 11.90 -10.61 -5.46
C THR A 82 13.28 -10.75 -6.11
N GLU A 83 14.15 -9.73 -6.00
CA GLU A 83 15.54 -9.79 -6.49
C GLU A 83 16.34 -10.92 -5.82
N THR A 84 16.20 -11.12 -4.50
CA THR A 84 16.85 -12.24 -3.83
C THR A 84 16.31 -13.59 -4.28
N LEU A 85 15.02 -13.70 -4.56
CA LEU A 85 14.43 -14.92 -5.10
C LEU A 85 14.99 -15.23 -6.50
N PHE A 86 15.09 -14.22 -7.38
CA PHE A 86 15.62 -14.41 -8.73
C PHE A 86 17.03 -15.00 -8.75
N LYS A 87 17.87 -14.67 -7.76
CA LYS A 87 19.21 -15.26 -7.64
C LYS A 87 19.18 -16.78 -7.45
N HIS A 88 18.11 -17.32 -6.85
CA HIS A 88 17.97 -18.73 -6.51
C HIS A 88 16.97 -19.48 -7.41
N GLY A 89 16.20 -18.75 -8.22
CA GLY A 89 15.04 -19.28 -8.94
C GLY A 89 13.82 -19.41 -8.04
N PHE A 90 12.62 -19.48 -8.63
CA PHE A 90 11.38 -19.77 -7.90
C PHE A 90 11.03 -21.24 -8.05
N TRP A 91 10.72 -21.92 -6.94
CA TRP A 91 10.38 -23.34 -6.95
C TRP A 91 8.89 -23.52 -6.69
N GLN A 92 8.27 -24.31 -7.55
CA GLN A 92 6.86 -24.68 -7.46
C GLN A 92 6.68 -26.16 -7.12
N GLN A 93 7.66 -26.99 -7.48
CA GLN A 93 7.58 -28.44 -7.30
C GLN A 93 8.74 -28.98 -6.46
N LYS A 94 8.51 -30.17 -5.88
CA LYS A 94 9.52 -30.90 -5.11
C LYS A 94 10.77 -31.22 -5.93
N SER A 95 10.59 -31.60 -7.20
CA SER A 95 11.68 -31.92 -8.13
C SER A 95 12.63 -30.74 -8.35
N GLU A 96 12.09 -29.55 -8.59
CA GLU A 96 12.84 -28.30 -8.77
C GLU A 96 13.62 -27.90 -7.53
N MET A 97 12.97 -28.02 -6.36
CA MET A 97 13.60 -27.74 -5.07
C MET A 97 14.79 -28.66 -4.84
N GLU A 98 14.63 -29.98 -4.98
CA GLU A 98 15.72 -30.93 -4.71
C GLU A 98 16.86 -30.80 -5.74
N SER A 99 16.54 -30.56 -7.02
CA SER A 99 17.54 -30.28 -8.05
C SER A 99 18.36 -29.03 -7.71
N SER A 100 17.69 -27.92 -7.36
CA SER A 100 18.34 -26.66 -7.00
C SER A 100 19.13 -26.76 -5.70
N LEU A 101 18.64 -27.50 -4.70
CA LEU A 101 19.36 -27.71 -3.45
C LEU A 101 20.59 -28.61 -3.60
N SER A 102 20.61 -29.46 -4.63
CA SER A 102 21.77 -30.29 -4.97
C SER A 102 22.87 -29.49 -5.66
N SER A 103 22.53 -28.40 -6.36
CA SER A 103 23.52 -27.55 -7.02
C SER A 103 24.28 -26.61 -6.06
N TYR A 104 23.70 -26.27 -4.90
CA TYR A 104 24.37 -25.47 -3.88
C TYR A 104 25.42 -26.25 -3.10
N LYS A 105 26.60 -25.64 -2.92
CA LYS A 105 27.77 -26.27 -2.29
C LYS A 105 27.76 -26.10 -0.79
N SER A 106 27.28 -24.96 -0.29
CA SER A 106 27.27 -24.64 1.14
C SER A 106 25.91 -24.87 1.78
N GLU A 107 25.90 -25.36 3.02
CA GLU A 107 24.69 -25.41 3.85
C GLU A 107 24.08 -24.00 4.05
N ARG A 108 24.93 -22.97 4.10
CA ARG A 108 24.50 -21.58 4.20
C ARG A 108 23.71 -21.13 2.96
N GLU A 109 24.18 -21.48 1.77
CA GLU A 109 23.49 -21.14 0.51
C GLU A 109 22.13 -21.84 0.42
N LYS A 110 22.06 -23.11 0.83
CA LYS A 110 20.78 -23.85 0.91
C LYS A 110 19.81 -23.17 1.85
N TRP A 111 20.30 -22.70 3.00
CA TRP A 111 19.48 -21.99 3.99
C TRP A 111 19.00 -20.64 3.47
N GLU A 112 19.87 -19.87 2.80
CA GLU A 112 19.54 -18.58 2.19
C GLU A 112 18.50 -18.76 1.07
N ALA A 113 18.65 -19.76 0.21
CA ALA A 113 17.70 -20.07 -0.86
C ALA A 113 16.32 -20.46 -0.31
N LEU A 114 16.26 -21.40 0.65
CA LEU A 114 14.99 -21.79 1.30
C LEU A 114 14.35 -20.61 2.05
N SER A 115 15.15 -19.76 2.68
CA SER A 115 14.65 -18.56 3.35
C SER A 115 14.08 -17.56 2.36
N ALA A 116 14.70 -17.39 1.19
CA ALA A 116 14.20 -16.55 0.12
C ALA A 116 12.84 -17.06 -0.37
N GLN A 117 12.70 -18.36 -0.61
CA GLN A 117 11.41 -18.98 -1.00
C GLN A 117 10.31 -18.69 0.02
N LEU A 118 10.55 -19.00 1.30
CA LEU A 118 9.54 -18.83 2.35
C LEU A 118 9.16 -17.36 2.59
N ARG A 119 10.14 -16.45 2.57
CA ARG A 119 9.90 -15.01 2.74
C ARG A 119 9.17 -14.42 1.55
N PHE A 120 9.51 -14.84 0.34
CA PHE A 120 8.83 -14.40 -0.88
C PHE A 120 7.36 -14.82 -0.85
N ARG A 121 7.09 -16.09 -0.55
CA ARG A 121 5.74 -16.63 -0.39
C ARG A 121 4.94 -15.89 0.68
N GLN A 122 5.54 -15.62 1.86
CA GLN A 122 4.86 -14.89 2.93
C GLN A 122 4.56 -13.43 2.57
N ARG A 123 5.51 -12.72 1.96
CA ARG A 123 5.51 -11.25 1.95
C ARG A 123 5.27 -10.62 0.58
N VAL A 124 5.53 -11.37 -0.50
CA VAL A 124 5.26 -10.96 -1.88
C VAL A 124 3.98 -11.64 -2.34
N LEU A 125 3.90 -12.97 -2.27
CA LEU A 125 2.69 -13.71 -2.63
C LEU A 125 1.58 -13.60 -1.58
N LEU A 126 1.88 -13.12 -0.38
CA LEU A 126 0.92 -13.05 0.74
C LEU A 126 0.20 -14.39 1.00
N GLN A 127 0.90 -15.49 0.75
CA GLN A 127 0.37 -16.84 0.86
C GLN A 127 -0.06 -17.08 2.32
N LYS A 128 -1.33 -17.42 2.51
CA LYS A 128 -1.90 -17.64 3.83
C LYS A 128 -1.64 -19.09 4.26
N HIS A 129 -1.38 -19.27 5.54
CA HIS A 129 -1.27 -20.58 6.18
C HIS A 129 -2.08 -20.55 7.47
N ALA A 130 -2.67 -21.70 7.86
CA ALA A 130 -3.51 -21.80 9.05
C ALA A 130 -2.75 -21.38 10.32
N ASP A 131 -1.50 -21.81 10.44
CA ASP A 131 -0.60 -21.36 11.50
C ASP A 131 0.09 -20.02 11.17
N LYS A 132 -0.14 -19.00 12.00
CA LYS A 132 0.50 -17.68 11.91
C LYS A 132 2.03 -17.74 12.12
N LYS A 133 2.54 -18.73 12.85
CA LYS A 133 3.98 -18.91 13.13
C LYS A 133 4.70 -19.73 12.05
N PHE A 134 4.00 -20.18 11.01
CA PHE A 134 4.55 -21.05 9.97
C PHE A 134 5.78 -20.45 9.27
N TYR A 135 5.73 -19.18 8.88
CA TYR A 135 6.83 -18.51 8.17
C TYR A 135 7.96 -18.03 9.08
N VAL A 136 7.89 -18.28 10.39
CA VAL A 136 8.96 -17.92 11.32
C VAL A 136 10.16 -18.85 11.10
N LEU A 137 11.32 -18.26 10.81
CA LEU A 137 12.57 -18.97 10.50
C LEU A 137 13.48 -19.16 11.73
N THR A 138 12.99 -18.79 12.91
CA THR A 138 13.69 -18.93 14.18
C THR A 138 12.78 -19.51 15.24
N ALA A 139 13.30 -20.44 16.03
CA ALA A 139 12.60 -21.04 17.17
C ALA A 139 13.49 -20.89 18.42
N GLY A 140 12.97 -20.25 19.47
CA GLY A 140 13.72 -20.04 20.71
C GLY A 140 15.05 -19.29 20.52
N GLY A 141 15.13 -18.36 19.56
CA GLY A 141 16.34 -17.60 19.25
C GLY A 141 17.36 -18.30 18.35
N LYS A 142 17.14 -19.58 18.00
CA LYS A 142 17.99 -20.34 17.08
C LYS A 142 17.35 -20.42 15.69
N LYS A 143 18.17 -20.53 14.64
CA LYS A 143 17.70 -20.78 13.27
C LYS A 143 17.05 -22.17 13.22
N ILE A 144 15.91 -22.28 12.54
CA ILE A 144 15.30 -23.59 12.26
C ILE A 144 16.20 -24.38 11.30
N SER A 145 16.12 -25.70 11.40
CA SER A 145 16.94 -26.61 10.59
C SER A 145 16.54 -26.57 9.10
N LEU A 146 17.47 -26.97 8.22
CA LEU A 146 17.17 -27.10 6.80
C LEU A 146 16.05 -28.11 6.53
N ALA A 147 16.00 -29.21 7.29
CA ALA A 147 14.97 -30.23 7.16
C ALA A 147 13.57 -29.65 7.45
N GLU A 148 13.43 -28.87 8.52
CA GLU A 148 12.18 -28.18 8.84
C GLU A 148 11.78 -27.17 7.76
N MET A 149 12.74 -26.41 7.21
CA MET A 149 12.45 -25.47 6.12
C MET A 149 11.97 -26.18 4.85
N LYS A 150 12.58 -27.32 4.50
CA LYS A 150 12.14 -28.15 3.38
C LYS A 150 10.70 -28.62 3.60
N LEU A 151 10.39 -29.16 4.77
CA LEU A 151 9.04 -29.64 5.09
C LEU A 151 8.00 -28.51 5.00
N LYS A 152 8.33 -27.32 5.52
CA LYS A 152 7.46 -26.14 5.37
C LYS A 152 7.22 -25.82 3.90
N LEU A 153 8.26 -25.78 3.08
CA LEU A 153 8.10 -25.45 1.66
C LEU A 153 7.29 -26.51 0.89
N LEU A 154 7.51 -27.80 1.18
CA LEU A 154 6.73 -28.90 0.58
C LEU A 154 5.25 -28.81 0.94
N SER A 155 4.92 -28.53 2.20
CA SER A 155 3.52 -28.33 2.63
C SER A 155 2.86 -27.17 1.88
N LEU A 156 3.61 -26.11 1.54
CA LEU A 156 3.08 -25.01 0.73
C LEU A 156 2.80 -25.45 -0.71
N PHE A 157 3.65 -26.28 -1.32
CA PHE A 157 3.41 -26.80 -2.68
C PHE A 157 2.14 -27.65 -2.74
N GLU A 158 1.92 -28.52 -1.75
CA GLU A 158 0.72 -29.35 -1.67
C GLU A 158 -0.56 -28.53 -1.50
N ASN A 159 -0.49 -27.42 -0.76
CA ASN A 159 -1.62 -26.50 -0.60
C ASN A 159 -1.87 -25.65 -1.85
N ASP A 160 -0.82 -25.28 -2.59
CA ASP A 160 -0.94 -24.54 -3.85
C ASP A 160 -1.61 -25.39 -4.95
N GLN A 161 -1.33 -26.71 -4.99
CA GLN A 161 -1.96 -27.63 -5.93
C GLN A 161 -3.45 -27.90 -5.65
N LYS A 162 -3.94 -27.62 -4.43
CA LYS A 162 -5.34 -27.84 -4.03
C LYS A 162 -6.28 -26.66 -4.34
N GLY A 163 -5.80 -25.64 -5.05
CA GLY A 163 -6.67 -24.64 -5.69
C GLY A 163 -6.92 -23.36 -4.90
N ASP A 164 -6.38 -23.20 -3.68
CA ASP A 164 -6.65 -22.02 -2.85
C ASP A 164 -5.70 -20.83 -3.04
N ASN A 165 -4.66 -20.94 -3.88
CA ASN A 165 -3.72 -19.84 -4.14
C ASN A 165 -3.47 -19.59 -5.63
N LEU A 166 -4.49 -19.08 -6.31
CA LEU A 166 -4.40 -18.36 -7.60
C LEU A 166 -3.46 -17.12 -7.58
N VAL A 167 -2.74 -16.88 -6.49
CA VAL A 167 -1.73 -15.82 -6.35
C VAL A 167 -0.39 -16.25 -6.95
N VAL A 168 -0.09 -17.55 -7.04
CA VAL A 168 1.19 -18.03 -7.59
C VAL A 168 1.31 -17.74 -9.10
N LEU A 169 0.23 -17.93 -9.86
CA LEU A 169 0.14 -17.60 -11.30
C LEU A 169 0.34 -16.10 -11.58
N ALA A 170 -0.14 -15.23 -10.69
CA ALA A 170 0.06 -13.79 -10.83
C ALA A 170 1.55 -13.41 -10.79
N TYR A 171 2.41 -14.12 -10.05
CA TYR A 171 3.83 -13.76 -9.96
C TYR A 171 4.75 -14.63 -10.82
N GLU A 172 4.22 -15.61 -11.55
CA GLU A 172 5.01 -16.50 -12.41
C GLU A 172 5.68 -15.75 -13.57
N HIS A 173 5.09 -14.65 -14.01
CA HIS A 173 5.60 -13.83 -15.11
C HIS A 173 6.36 -12.60 -14.62
N ALA A 174 6.19 -12.20 -13.36
CA ALA A 174 6.85 -11.03 -12.79
C ALA A 174 8.38 -11.15 -12.94
N GLY A 175 9.00 -10.12 -13.51
CA GLY A 175 10.43 -10.01 -13.74
C GLY A 175 10.96 -10.66 -15.02
N LYS A 176 10.16 -11.43 -15.76
CA LYS A 176 10.57 -12.04 -17.04
C LYS A 176 10.64 -10.97 -18.14
N SER A 177 11.64 -11.11 -19.00
CA SER A 177 11.74 -10.35 -20.24
C SER A 177 10.75 -10.93 -21.24
N ILE A 178 10.09 -10.07 -21.98
CA ILE A 178 9.11 -10.46 -22.99
C ILE A 178 9.34 -9.69 -24.28
N GLU A 179 8.96 -10.31 -25.39
CA GLU A 179 8.66 -9.63 -26.64
C GLU A 179 7.14 -9.68 -26.84
N HIS A 180 6.51 -8.51 -26.92
CA HIS A 180 5.06 -8.39 -27.11
C HIS A 180 4.76 -7.82 -28.49
N THR A 181 3.98 -8.56 -29.26
CA THR A 181 3.51 -8.22 -30.60
C THR A 181 2.15 -7.54 -30.54
N PHE A 182 2.04 -6.37 -31.16
CA PHE A 182 0.81 -5.62 -31.37
C PHE A 182 0.47 -5.53 -32.87
N PHE A 183 -0.81 -5.38 -33.18
CA PHE A 183 -1.29 -5.06 -34.53
C PHE A 183 -1.91 -3.67 -34.51
N ASP A 184 -1.57 -2.83 -35.48
CA ASP A 184 -2.24 -1.54 -35.66
C ASP A 184 -3.58 -1.68 -36.41
N GLU A 185 -4.30 -0.56 -36.59
CA GLU A 185 -5.59 -0.51 -37.29
C GLU A 185 -5.51 -0.99 -38.76
N GLU A 186 -4.30 -1.03 -39.33
CA GLU A 186 -4.02 -1.52 -40.69
C GLU A 186 -3.56 -3.00 -40.70
N GLY A 187 -3.51 -3.66 -39.53
CA GLY A 187 -3.10 -5.05 -39.37
C GLY A 187 -1.58 -5.27 -39.45
N LYS A 188 -0.78 -4.20 -39.38
CA LYS A 188 0.67 -4.29 -39.44
C LYS A 188 1.23 -4.65 -38.05
N LYS A 189 2.15 -5.61 -38.07
CA LYS A 189 2.79 -6.19 -36.88
C LYS A 189 3.88 -5.26 -36.33
N ASN A 190 3.77 -4.90 -35.05
CA ASN A 190 4.79 -4.16 -34.30
C ASN A 190 5.18 -4.95 -33.04
N SER A 191 6.47 -5.30 -32.89
CA SER A 191 6.95 -6.04 -31.72
C SER A 191 7.78 -5.16 -30.81
N TRP A 192 7.43 -5.11 -29.52
CA TRP A 192 8.15 -4.34 -28.51
C TRP A 192 8.75 -5.26 -27.45
N LYS A 193 10.01 -5.00 -27.12
CA LYS A 193 10.67 -5.65 -25.99
C LYS A 193 10.27 -4.95 -24.71
N GLY A 194 10.04 -5.74 -23.68
CA GLY A 194 9.68 -5.24 -22.37
C GLY A 194 9.98 -6.23 -21.27
N ARG A 195 9.59 -5.84 -20.06
CA ARG A 195 9.73 -6.66 -18.87
C ARG A 195 8.47 -6.56 -18.04
N VAL A 196 7.98 -7.70 -17.58
CA VAL A 196 6.91 -7.71 -16.58
C VAL A 196 7.49 -7.19 -15.27
N VAL A 197 6.96 -6.09 -14.75
CA VAL A 197 7.45 -5.45 -13.53
C VAL A 197 6.79 -6.08 -12.29
N GLU A 198 5.48 -6.19 -12.32
CA GLU A 198 4.68 -6.67 -11.19
C GLU A 198 3.30 -7.11 -11.69
N VAL A 199 2.64 -8.00 -10.97
CA VAL A 199 1.21 -8.24 -11.15
C VAL A 199 0.49 -7.75 -9.89
N GLN A 200 -0.48 -6.86 -10.11
CA GLN A 200 -1.22 -6.19 -9.06
C GLN A 200 -2.68 -6.65 -9.06
N VAL A 201 -3.27 -6.76 -7.88
CA VAL A 201 -4.71 -6.97 -7.72
C VAL A 201 -5.36 -5.59 -7.54
N ARG A 202 -6.24 -5.20 -8.47
CA ARG A 202 -7.02 -3.96 -8.42
C ARG A 202 -8.25 -4.12 -7.53
N ASN A 203 -8.83 -3.00 -7.13
CA ASN A 203 -10.08 -2.99 -6.35
C ASN A 203 -11.18 -3.72 -7.14
N GLY A 204 -11.78 -4.75 -6.53
CA GLY A 204 -12.75 -5.63 -7.19
C GLY A 204 -12.22 -7.04 -7.49
N GLY A 205 -10.93 -7.31 -7.24
CA GLY A 205 -10.34 -8.64 -7.43
C GLY A 205 -9.79 -8.89 -8.84
N GLU A 206 -9.99 -7.94 -9.76
CA GLU A 206 -9.37 -7.96 -11.08
C GLU A 206 -7.86 -7.85 -10.97
N LYS A 207 -7.14 -8.69 -11.73
CA LYS A 207 -5.68 -8.73 -11.74
C LYS A 207 -5.16 -8.00 -12.96
N ALA A 208 -4.09 -7.23 -12.79
CA ALA A 208 -3.41 -6.51 -13.85
C ALA A 208 -1.91 -6.79 -13.84
N VAL A 209 -1.35 -7.05 -15.02
CA VAL A 209 0.07 -7.26 -15.29
C VAL A 209 0.68 -5.92 -15.70
N LEU A 210 1.64 -5.42 -14.91
CA LEU A 210 2.41 -4.23 -15.26
C LEU A 210 3.62 -4.63 -16.08
N VAL A 211 3.73 -4.07 -17.28
CA VAL A 211 4.86 -4.27 -18.20
C VAL A 211 5.55 -2.94 -18.41
N LEU A 212 6.89 -2.95 -18.40
CA LEU A 212 7.72 -1.82 -18.82
C LEU A 212 8.33 -2.15 -20.17
N TYR A 213 7.91 -1.46 -21.22
CA TYR A 213 8.53 -1.57 -22.55
C TYR A 213 9.78 -0.70 -22.63
N GLU A 214 10.77 -1.12 -23.43
CA GLU A 214 12.02 -0.37 -23.62
C GLU A 214 11.77 0.99 -24.29
N ASN A 215 10.71 1.09 -25.09
CA ASN A 215 10.33 2.30 -25.81
C ASN A 215 9.49 3.27 -24.97
N GLU A 216 9.05 2.87 -23.77
CA GLU A 216 8.20 3.68 -22.90
C GLU A 216 8.91 4.05 -21.59
N LYS A 217 8.62 5.26 -21.09
CA LYS A 217 9.14 5.74 -19.78
C LYS A 217 8.27 5.31 -18.60
N SER A 218 7.08 4.79 -18.88
CA SER A 218 6.06 4.39 -17.90
C SER A 218 5.69 2.94 -18.09
N THR A 219 5.15 2.34 -17.03
CA THR A 219 4.61 0.98 -17.07
C THR A 219 3.21 0.96 -17.66
N THR A 220 2.96 0.07 -18.59
CA THR A 220 1.65 -0.23 -19.15
C THR A 220 0.98 -1.31 -18.31
N ALA A 221 -0.32 -1.18 -18.03
CA ALA A 221 -1.07 -2.16 -17.25
C ALA A 221 -2.04 -2.92 -18.16
N LEU A 222 -1.82 -4.22 -18.33
CA LEU A 222 -2.70 -5.15 -19.03
C LEU A 222 -3.56 -5.90 -18.02
N THR A 223 -4.79 -6.28 -18.34
CA THR A 223 -5.51 -7.24 -17.49
C THR A 223 -4.82 -8.61 -17.56
N LEU A 224 -4.97 -9.44 -16.53
CA LEU A 224 -4.38 -10.78 -16.56
C LEU A 224 -4.95 -11.63 -17.70
N ALA A 225 -6.26 -11.53 -17.97
CA ALA A 225 -6.91 -12.26 -19.04
C ALA A 225 -6.36 -11.88 -20.43
N GLU A 226 -6.19 -10.58 -20.69
CA GLU A 226 -5.57 -10.12 -21.95
C GLU A 226 -4.13 -10.61 -22.09
N PHE A 227 -3.37 -10.62 -20.99
CA PHE A 227 -1.98 -11.06 -21.00
C PHE A 227 -1.85 -12.57 -21.22
N GLU A 228 -2.68 -13.38 -20.56
CA GLU A 228 -2.73 -14.84 -20.75
C GLU A 228 -3.16 -15.20 -22.17
N GLN A 229 -4.20 -14.54 -22.70
CA GLN A 229 -4.63 -14.73 -24.09
C GLN A 229 -3.51 -14.38 -25.08
N ALA A 230 -2.78 -13.27 -24.84
CA ALA A 230 -1.66 -12.89 -25.69
C ALA A 230 -0.49 -13.89 -25.66
N ILE A 231 -0.30 -14.63 -24.55
CA ILE A 231 0.67 -15.73 -24.48
C ILE A 231 0.17 -16.92 -25.31
N GLU A 232 -1.10 -17.30 -25.14
CA GLU A 232 -1.71 -18.41 -25.89
C GLU A 232 -1.70 -18.17 -27.40
N ASP A 233 -1.95 -16.92 -27.81
CA ASP A 233 -1.93 -16.48 -29.20
C ASP A 233 -0.50 -16.30 -29.76
N GLY A 234 0.54 -16.52 -28.93
CA GLY A 234 1.95 -16.37 -29.31
C GLY A 234 2.36 -14.91 -29.57
N LEU A 235 1.56 -13.95 -29.10
CA LEU A 235 1.84 -12.52 -29.22
C LEU A 235 2.81 -12.06 -28.13
N VAL A 236 2.79 -12.69 -26.96
CA VAL A 236 3.78 -12.52 -25.90
C VAL A 236 4.69 -13.73 -25.86
N VAL A 237 5.98 -13.52 -26.13
CA VAL A 237 7.01 -14.54 -26.05
C VAL A 237 7.98 -14.18 -24.92
N PHE A 238 8.25 -15.13 -24.03
CA PHE A 238 9.27 -14.96 -22.99
C PHE A 238 10.67 -15.11 -23.60
N LEU A 239 11.54 -14.14 -23.34
CA LEU A 239 12.94 -14.10 -23.80
C LEU A 239 13.90 -14.71 -22.77
#